data_AF-A0A1V1NTI7-F1
#
_entry.id   AF-A0A1V1NTI7-F1
#
_cell.length_a   1.000
_cell.length_b   1.000
_cell.length_c   1.000
_cell.angle_alpha   90.00
_cell.angle_beta   90.00
_cell.angle_gamma   90.00
#
_symmetry.space_group_name_H-M   'P 1'
#
loop_
_entity.id
_entity.type
_entity.pdbx_description
1 polymer ?
#
loop_
_entity_poly.entity_id
_entity_poly.type
_entity_poly.pdbx_seq_one_letter_code
_entity_poly.pdbx_strand_id
1 'polypeptide(L)'
;MEIKLGKVRQDYEESRVQLSIIKDNYKKLEVELDHVKQNLSDQKSSTVPKQVDGWGIQRKGNYYRLYKKIRGKVKWIHIGRKWNLDLAQKKINEFKG
;
A
#
# COMPACT_ATOMS: atom_id res chain seq x y z
N MET A 1 -7.94 44.78 22.70
CA MET A 1 -8.61 43.65 22.03
C MET A 1 -7.67 42.95 21.03
N GLU A 2 -6.79 43.70 20.34
CA GLU A 2 -5.82 43.19 19.35
C GLU A 2 -4.78 42.18 19.88
N ILE A 3 -4.27 42.36 21.10
CA ILE A 3 -3.27 41.45 21.72
C ILE A 3 -3.82 40.02 21.86
N LYS A 4 -5.11 39.88 22.20
CA LYS A 4 -5.77 38.57 22.32
C LYS A 4 -5.92 37.90 20.96
N LEU A 5 -6.22 38.67 19.91
CA LEU A 5 -6.37 38.15 18.55
C LEU A 5 -5.03 37.70 17.95
N GLY A 6 -3.95 38.45 18.23
CA GLY A 6 -2.59 38.07 17.81
C GLY A 6 -2.16 36.72 18.41
N LYS A 7 -2.43 36.52 19.71
CA LYS A 7 -2.10 35.26 20.40
C LYS A 7 -2.88 34.07 19.84
N VAL A 8 -4.20 34.24 19.61
CA VAL A 8 -5.03 33.20 18.99
C VAL A 8 -4.55 32.81 17.59
N ARG A 9 -4.09 33.78 16.79
CA ARG A 9 -3.52 33.50 15.45
C ARG A 9 -2.21 32.71 15.54
N GLN A 10 -1.36 33.04 16.51
CA GLN A 10 -0.11 32.32 16.73
C GLN A 10 -0.39 30.88 17.16
N ASP A 11 -1.26 30.68 18.16
CA ASP A 11 -1.63 29.34 18.66
C ASP A 11 -2.25 28.46 17.55
N TYR A 12 -3.01 29.07 16.63
CA TYR A 12 -3.60 28.39 15.48
C TYR A 12 -2.55 27.89 14.48
N GLU A 13 -1.56 28.73 14.13
CA GLU A 13 -0.49 28.32 13.22
C GLU A 13 0.41 27.25 13.84
N GLU A 14 0.74 27.37 15.12
CA GLU A 14 1.51 26.35 15.86
C GLU A 14 0.78 25.00 15.86
N SER A 15 -0.53 25.00 16.15
CA SER A 15 -1.37 23.81 16.11
C SER A 15 -1.45 23.20 14.70
N ARG A 16 -1.54 24.04 13.67
CA ARG A 16 -1.58 23.59 12.27
C ARG A 16 -0.29 22.87 11.88
N VAL A 17 0.87 23.42 12.26
CA VAL A 17 2.18 22.80 12.00
C VAL A 17 2.30 21.47 12.74
N GLN A 18 1.94 21.42 14.02
CA GLN A 18 1.94 20.18 14.80
C GLN A 18 1.05 19.10 14.17
N LEU A 19 -0.16 19.47 13.73
CA LEU A 19 -1.07 18.56 13.02
C LEU A 19 -0.46 18.01 11.73
N SER A 20 0.27 18.84 10.97
CA SER A 20 0.97 18.38 9.77
C SER A 20 2.04 17.35 10.10
N ILE A 21 2.86 17.61 11.12
CA ILE A 21 3.90 16.69 11.58
C ILE A 21 3.30 15.36 12.03
N ILE A 22 2.21 15.40 12.81
CA ILE A 22 1.52 14.19 13.27
C ILE A 22 0.99 13.37 12.08
N LYS A 23 0.39 14.02 11.08
CA LYS A 23 -0.10 13.34 9.87
C LYS A 23 1.03 12.66 9.10
N ASP A 24 2.17 13.30 8.97
CA ASP A 24 3.31 12.73 8.26
C ASP A 24 3.93 11.57 9.05
N ASN A 25 4.02 11.68 10.37
CA ASN A 25 4.47 10.59 11.24
C ASN A 25 3.51 9.41 11.20
N TYR A 26 2.20 9.64 11.18
CA TYR A 26 1.21 8.58 11.03
C TYR A 26 1.41 7.79 9.72
N LYS A 27 1.63 8.49 8.60
CA LYS A 27 1.91 7.85 7.31
C LYS A 27 3.19 7.01 7.35
N LYS A 28 4.25 7.50 7.99
CA LYS A 28 5.51 6.76 8.14
C LYS A 28 5.31 5.49 8.96
N LEU A 29 4.62 5.59 10.09
CA LEU A 29 4.31 4.45 10.95
C LEU A 29 3.41 3.42 10.25
N GLU A 30 2.46 3.85 9.41
CA GLU A 30 1.65 2.93 8.59
C GLU A 30 2.55 2.11 7.64
N VAL A 31 3.53 2.77 7.02
CA VAL A 31 4.51 2.10 6.14
C VAL A 31 5.42 1.15 6.92
N GLU A 32 5.92 1.53 8.09
CA GLU A 32 6.76 0.66 8.92
C GLU A 32 5.99 -0.56 9.44
N LEU A 33 4.75 -0.36 9.90
CA LEU A 33 3.87 -1.45 10.31
C LEU A 33 3.62 -2.44 9.16
N ASP A 34 3.49 -1.93 7.94
CA ASP A 34 3.35 -2.75 6.74
C ASP A 34 4.60 -3.58 6.43
N HIS A 35 5.81 -3.07 6.71
CA HIS A 35 7.05 -3.84 6.59
C HIS A 35 7.16 -4.94 7.65
N VAL A 36 6.83 -4.63 8.91
CA VAL A 36 6.82 -5.63 10.00
C VAL A 36 5.84 -6.76 9.69
N LYS A 37 4.64 -6.44 9.20
CA LYS A 37 3.65 -7.45 8.77
C LYS A 37 4.12 -8.31 7.60
N GLN A 38 4.97 -7.79 6.70
CA GLN A 38 5.55 -8.60 5.61
C GLN A 38 6.51 -9.64 6.18
N ASN A 39 7.46 -9.21 7.01
CA ASN A 39 8.45 -10.09 7.62
C ASN A 39 7.81 -11.22 8.44
N LEU A 40 6.69 -10.92 9.12
CA LEU A 40 5.91 -11.93 9.87
C LEU A 40 5.09 -12.85 8.96
N SER A 41 4.65 -12.40 7.78
CA SER A 41 3.85 -13.24 6.86
C SER A 41 4.70 -14.22 6.08
N ASP A 42 5.94 -13.86 5.77
CA ASP A 42 6.89 -14.73 5.07
C ASP A 42 7.21 -15.98 5.91
N GLN A 43 6.96 -15.94 7.23
CA GLN A 43 7.04 -17.09 8.13
C GLN A 43 5.76 -17.96 8.18
N LYS A 44 4.63 -17.55 7.57
CA LYS A 44 3.32 -18.24 7.71
C LYS A 44 2.56 -18.53 6.40
N SER A 45 3.12 -18.31 5.21
CA SER A 45 2.31 -18.39 3.97
C SER A 45 2.15 -19.81 3.40
N SER A 46 1.15 -20.56 3.87
CA SER A 46 0.67 -21.77 3.17
C SER A 46 -0.55 -21.52 2.27
N THR A 47 -1.12 -20.31 2.25
CA THR A 47 -2.45 -20.03 1.63
C THR A 47 -2.43 -19.24 0.32
N VAL A 48 -1.33 -18.57 -0.05
CA VAL A 48 -1.26 -17.84 -1.33
C VAL A 48 -0.48 -18.68 -2.34
N PRO A 49 -1.08 -19.04 -3.49
CA PRO A 49 -0.38 -19.83 -4.50
C PRO A 49 0.79 -19.04 -5.10
N LYS A 50 1.78 -19.74 -5.64
CA LYS A 50 2.93 -19.10 -6.31
C LYS A 50 2.54 -18.53 -7.68
N GLN A 51 1.52 -19.09 -8.32
CA GLN A 51 1.05 -18.70 -9.65
C GLN A 51 -0.48 -18.89 -9.79
N VAL A 52 -1.10 -18.16 -10.70
CA VAL A 52 -2.50 -18.31 -11.16
C VAL A 52 -2.57 -18.02 -12.65
N ASP A 53 -3.21 -18.89 -13.45
CA ASP A 53 -3.40 -18.72 -14.91
C ASP A 53 -2.11 -18.36 -15.69
N GLY A 54 -0.99 -18.94 -15.26
CA GLY A 54 0.34 -18.69 -15.82
C GLY A 54 0.92 -17.30 -15.50
N TRP A 55 0.30 -16.55 -14.59
CA TRP A 55 0.87 -15.36 -13.97
C TRP A 55 1.51 -15.72 -12.62
N GLY A 56 2.73 -15.26 -12.38
CA GLY A 56 3.37 -15.35 -11.07
C GLY A 56 2.74 -14.40 -10.08
N ILE A 57 2.61 -14.81 -8.83
CA ILE A 57 2.09 -13.99 -7.73
C ILE A 57 3.27 -13.49 -6.92
N GLN A 58 3.32 -12.18 -6.71
CA GLN A 58 4.35 -11.54 -5.90
C GLN A 58 3.71 -10.55 -4.93
N ARG A 59 4.10 -10.61 -3.66
CA ARG A 59 3.83 -9.53 -2.72
C ARG A 59 4.90 -8.45 -2.89
N LYS A 60 4.48 -7.21 -3.13
CA LYS A 60 5.37 -6.04 -3.21
C LYS A 60 4.89 -5.02 -2.18
N GLY A 61 5.62 -4.88 -1.08
CA GLY A 61 5.19 -4.05 0.03
C GLY A 61 3.87 -4.57 0.62
N ASN A 62 2.89 -3.68 0.74
CA ASN A 62 1.60 -3.99 1.35
C ASN A 62 0.57 -4.59 0.38
N TYR A 63 0.93 -4.86 -0.88
CA TYR A 63 -0.01 -5.38 -1.87
C TYR A 63 0.52 -6.58 -2.65
N TYR A 64 -0.43 -7.38 -3.16
CA TYR A 64 -0.18 -8.46 -4.11
C TYR A 64 -0.26 -7.91 -5.53
N ARG A 65 0.64 -8.38 -6.37
CA ARG A 65 0.63 -8.17 -7.81
C ARG A 65 0.87 -9.47 -8.54
N LEU A 66 0.28 -9.57 -9.72
CA LEU A 66 0.60 -10.62 -10.68
C LEU A 66 1.69 -10.13 -11.62
N TYR A 67 2.46 -11.07 -12.16
CA TYR A 67 3.47 -10.78 -13.17
C TYR A 67 3.58 -11.89 -14.22
N LYS A 68 3.75 -11.51 -15.47
CA LYS A 68 3.95 -12.44 -16.59
C LYS A 68 4.78 -11.80 -17.68
N LYS A 69 5.66 -12.57 -18.30
CA LYS A 69 6.42 -12.11 -19.47
C LYS A 69 5.59 -12.37 -20.73
N ILE A 70 5.18 -11.32 -21.41
CA ILE A 70 4.39 -11.37 -22.65
C ILE A 70 5.19 -10.64 -23.74
N ARG A 71 5.50 -11.34 -24.84
CA ARG A 71 6.28 -10.80 -25.97
C ARG A 71 7.58 -10.11 -25.52
N GLY A 72 8.34 -10.76 -24.64
CA GLY A 72 9.61 -10.24 -24.13
C GLY A 72 9.52 -9.20 -23.02
N LYS A 73 8.34 -8.63 -22.75
CA LYS A 73 8.14 -7.58 -21.72
C LYS A 73 7.44 -8.15 -20.48
N VAL A 74 7.87 -7.74 -19.30
CA VAL A 74 7.19 -8.12 -18.05
C VAL A 74 6.00 -7.19 -17.83
N LYS A 75 4.81 -7.77 -17.71
CA LYS A 75 3.57 -7.09 -17.38
C LYS A 75 3.23 -7.33 -15.93
N TRP A 76 2.56 -6.37 -15.31
CA TRP A 76 2.17 -6.41 -13.91
C TRP A 76 0.68 -6.09 -13.78
N ILE A 77 -0.02 -6.80 -12.90
CA ILE A 77 -1.41 -6.52 -12.57
C ILE A 77 -1.49 -6.33 -11.06
N HIS A 78 -1.93 -5.16 -10.60
CA HIS A 78 -2.14 -4.91 -9.18
C HIS A 78 -3.40 -5.64 -8.68
N ILE A 79 -3.31 -6.44 -7.63
CA ILE A 79 -4.46 -7.14 -7.03
C ILE A 79 -5.03 -6.32 -5.87
N GLY A 80 -4.19 -5.98 -4.89
CA GLY A 80 -4.60 -5.23 -3.69
C GLY A 80 -3.87 -5.72 -2.44
N ARG A 81 -4.21 -5.17 -1.27
CA ARG A 81 -3.55 -5.51 0.01
C ARG A 81 -3.82 -6.93 0.50
N LYS A 82 -4.97 -7.50 0.14
CA LYS A 82 -5.36 -8.87 0.45
C LYS A 82 -5.39 -9.70 -0.82
N TRP A 83 -4.98 -10.96 -0.70
CA TRP A 83 -5.10 -11.92 -1.79
C TRP A 83 -6.58 -12.30 -1.99
N ASN A 84 -7.04 -12.27 -3.24
CA ASN A 84 -8.37 -12.72 -3.65
C ASN A 84 -8.25 -13.37 -5.04
N LEU A 85 -8.60 -14.66 -5.13
CA LEU A 85 -8.44 -15.46 -6.34
C LEU A 85 -9.38 -14.98 -7.46
N ASP A 86 -10.66 -14.76 -7.16
CA ASP A 86 -11.67 -14.35 -8.14
C ASP A 86 -11.31 -13.00 -8.77
N LEU A 87 -10.82 -12.06 -7.95
CA LEU A 87 -10.34 -10.76 -8.42
C LEU A 87 -9.11 -10.90 -9.32
N ALA A 88 -8.19 -11.81 -8.97
CA ALA A 88 -7.01 -12.08 -9.77
C ALA A 88 -7.40 -12.63 -11.15
N GLN A 89 -8.25 -13.65 -11.19
CA GLN A 89 -8.74 -14.26 -12.43
C GLN A 89 -9.51 -13.24 -13.29
N LYS A 90 -10.39 -12.43 -12.69
CA LYS A 90 -11.10 -11.36 -13.38
C LYS A 90 -10.14 -10.39 -14.06
N LYS A 91 -9.13 -9.88 -13.32
CA LYS A 91 -8.16 -8.93 -13.87
C LYS A 91 -7.25 -9.54 -14.94
N ILE A 92 -6.95 -10.84 -14.85
CA ILE A 92 -6.22 -11.57 -15.90
C ILE A 92 -7.06 -11.64 -17.18
N ASN A 93 -8.35 -11.98 -17.07
CA ASN A 93 -9.25 -12.08 -18.22
C ASN A 93 -9.50 -10.72 -18.89
N GLU A 94 -9.53 -9.64 -18.10
CA GLU A 94 -9.67 -8.27 -18.60
C GLU A 94 -8.35 -7.67 -19.14
N PHE A 95 -7.21 -8.35 -18.97
CA PHE A 95 -5.90 -7.83 -19.35
C PHE A 95 -5.70 -7.86 -20.88
N LYS A 96 -5.61 -6.68 -21.50
CA LYS A 96 -5.44 -6.51 -22.96
C LYS A 96 -3.99 -6.19 -23.40
N GLY A 97 -3.00 -6.44 -22.53
CA GLY A 97 -1.65 -5.85 -22.64
C GLY A 97 -0.54 -6.72 -23.22
#